data_AF-A0A7S3F3C6-F1
#
_entry.id   AF-A0A7S3F3C6-F1
#
_cell.length_a   1.000
_cell.length_b   1.000
_cell.length_c   1.000
_cell.angle_alpha   90.00
_cell.angle_beta   90.00
_cell.angle_gamma   90.00
#
_symmetry.space_group_name_H-M   'P 1'
#
loop_
_entity.id
_entity.type
_entity.pdbx_description
1 polymer ?
#
loop_
_entity_poly.entity_id
_entity_poly.type
_entity_poly.pdbx_seq_one_letter_code
_entity_poly.pdbx_strand_id
1 'polypeptide(L)'
;EAEHQLQVLTVQKSEEKQAKLSQSFGAVEAALADEAIAKFFYANAVSFGAADSKPDSFYREMVRAIKATPAGYCPPTKWKLSGSLVDQVYDKMEREVQRKDTEGELSDKYGVSYTSDGWDSCDNLPLVNSAYILANNSGVYQRSVDTSGHTKSAEYLAALMIVDIYDIGPTK
;
A
#
# COMPACT_ATOMS: atom_id res chain seq x y z
N GLU A 1 -24.44 42.17 -41.31
CA GLU A 1 -24.91 40.91 -40.71
C GLU A 1 -24.07 39.70 -41.13
N ALA A 2 -23.84 39.49 -42.43
CA ALA A 2 -23.01 38.39 -42.94
C ALA A 2 -21.53 38.43 -42.48
N GLU A 3 -20.90 39.61 -42.45
CA GLU A 3 -19.50 39.75 -42.00
C GLU A 3 -19.30 39.41 -40.52
N HIS A 4 -20.27 39.79 -39.68
CA HIS A 4 -20.26 39.46 -38.25
C HIS A 4 -20.38 37.95 -38.02
N GLN A 5 -21.24 37.26 -38.77
CA GLN A 5 -21.35 35.80 -38.71
C GLN A 5 -20.08 35.09 -39.18
N LEU A 6 -19.42 35.61 -40.22
CA LEU A 6 -18.15 35.07 -40.72
C LEU A 6 -17.04 35.19 -39.66
N GLN A 7 -17.01 36.30 -38.94
CA GLN A 7 -16.02 36.56 -37.88
C GLN A 7 -16.22 35.62 -36.69
N VAL A 8 -17.47 35.41 -36.25
CA VAL A 8 -17.83 34.45 -35.19
C VAL A 8 -17.43 33.01 -35.57
N LEU A 9 -17.74 32.57 -36.80
CA LEU A 9 -17.36 31.25 -37.30
C LEU A 9 -15.84 31.06 -37.37
N THR A 10 -15.09 32.12 -37.64
CA THR A 10 -13.63 32.08 -37.71
C THR A 10 -13.02 31.91 -36.32
N VAL A 11 -13.55 32.62 -35.32
CA VAL A 11 -13.14 32.49 -33.91
C VAL A 11 -13.46 31.09 -33.37
N GLN A 12 -14.67 30.58 -33.61
CA GLN A 12 -15.06 29.23 -33.21
C GLN A 12 -14.14 28.16 -33.82
N LYS A 13 -13.83 28.26 -35.12
CA LYS A 13 -12.88 27.35 -35.78
C LYS A 13 -11.46 27.46 -35.20
N SER A 14 -11.02 28.64 -34.76
CA SER A 14 -9.72 28.78 -34.10
C SER A 14 -9.69 28.15 -32.71
N GLU A 15 -10.75 28.32 -31.93
CA GLU A 15 -10.90 27.73 -30.59
C GLU A 15 -10.98 26.20 -30.68
N GLU A 16 -11.75 25.66 -31.62
CA GLU A 16 -11.83 24.22 -31.88
C GLU A 16 -10.47 23.63 -32.29
N LYS A 17 -9.69 24.33 -33.12
CA LYS A 17 -8.34 23.91 -33.48
C LYS A 17 -7.41 23.89 -32.28
N GLN A 18 -7.49 24.91 -31.42
CA GLN A 18 -6.66 25.01 -30.22
C GLN A 18 -7.02 23.93 -29.19
N ALA A 19 -8.31 23.61 -29.05
CA ALA A 19 -8.79 22.52 -28.20
C ALA A 19 -8.36 21.13 -28.72
N LYS A 20 -8.40 20.90 -30.04
CA LYS A 20 -7.90 19.65 -30.63
C LYS A 20 -6.38 19.50 -30.45
N LEU A 21 -5.65 20.59 -30.57
CA LEU A 21 -4.21 20.61 -30.37
C LEU A 21 -3.84 20.30 -28.90
N SER A 22 -4.53 20.90 -27.93
CA SER A 22 -4.31 20.60 -26.50
C SER A 22 -4.69 19.16 -26.13
N GLN A 23 -5.78 18.62 -26.70
CA GLN A 23 -6.13 17.20 -26.56
C GLN A 23 -5.05 16.28 -27.12
N SER A 24 -4.48 16.63 -28.28
CA SER A 24 -3.37 15.87 -28.87
C SER A 24 -2.13 15.87 -27.99
N PHE A 25 -1.79 17.00 -27.35
CA PHE A 25 -0.68 17.05 -26.39
C PHE A 25 -0.95 16.20 -25.15
N GLY A 26 -2.18 16.25 -24.61
CA GLY A 26 -2.57 15.40 -23.48
C GLY A 26 -2.50 13.90 -23.80
N ALA A 27 -2.84 13.49 -25.03
CA ALA A 27 -2.70 12.11 -25.47
C ALA A 27 -1.23 11.66 -25.56
N VAL A 28 -0.34 12.54 -26.03
CA VAL A 28 1.11 12.27 -26.08
C VAL A 28 1.69 12.18 -24.67
N GLU A 29 1.34 13.10 -23.78
CA GLU A 29 1.78 13.09 -22.38
C GLU A 29 1.31 11.83 -21.64
N ALA A 30 0.07 11.40 -21.87
CA ALA A 30 -0.44 10.14 -21.32
C ALA A 30 0.35 8.94 -21.81
N ALA A 31 0.63 8.85 -23.11
CA ALA A 31 1.43 7.76 -23.68
C ALA A 31 2.86 7.70 -23.10
N LEU A 32 3.49 8.87 -22.88
CA LEU A 32 4.81 8.94 -22.24
C LEU A 32 4.77 8.47 -20.78
N ALA A 33 3.71 8.82 -20.05
CA ALA A 33 3.51 8.35 -18.67
C ALA A 33 3.31 6.82 -18.64
N ASP A 34 2.47 6.28 -19.53
CA ASP A 34 2.22 4.84 -19.65
C ASP A 34 3.51 4.07 -19.99
N GLU A 35 4.32 4.60 -20.91
CA GLU A 35 5.61 4.01 -21.27
C GLU A 35 6.60 4.03 -20.10
N ALA A 36 6.68 5.14 -19.35
CA ALA A 36 7.55 5.27 -18.18
C ALA A 36 7.17 4.27 -17.08
N ILE A 37 5.87 4.13 -16.81
CA ILE A 37 5.32 3.13 -15.88
C ILE A 37 5.69 1.72 -16.34
N ALA A 38 5.44 1.39 -17.61
CA ALA A 38 5.72 0.06 -18.15
C ALA A 38 7.20 -0.30 -18.01
N LYS A 39 8.11 0.63 -18.36
CA LYS A 39 9.56 0.46 -18.18
C LYS A 39 9.92 0.19 -16.72
N PHE A 40 9.31 0.90 -15.77
CA PHE A 40 9.55 0.66 -14.34
C PHE A 40 9.17 -0.76 -13.92
N PHE A 41 7.99 -1.24 -14.33
CA PHE A 41 7.54 -2.61 -14.01
C PHE A 41 8.47 -3.67 -14.61
N TYR A 42 8.80 -3.54 -15.90
CA TYR A 42 9.63 -4.52 -16.60
C TYR A 42 11.07 -4.54 -16.06
N ALA A 43 11.66 -3.37 -15.81
CA ALA A 43 13.04 -3.27 -15.33
C ALA A 43 13.22 -3.80 -13.89
N ASN A 44 12.18 -3.74 -13.05
CA ASN A 44 12.25 -4.13 -11.65
C ASN A 44 11.49 -5.45 -11.34
N ALA A 45 11.03 -6.16 -12.38
CA ALA A 45 10.23 -7.38 -12.26
C ALA A 45 9.03 -7.23 -11.29
N VAL A 46 8.39 -6.06 -11.30
CA VAL A 46 7.21 -5.80 -10.47
C VAL A 46 6.05 -6.61 -11.04
N SER A 47 5.37 -7.37 -10.18
CA SER A 47 4.16 -8.10 -10.58
C SER A 47 3.12 -7.15 -11.17
N PHE A 48 2.51 -7.51 -12.31
CA PHE A 48 1.44 -6.72 -12.92
C PHE A 48 0.21 -6.59 -12.01
N GLY A 49 0.04 -7.51 -11.05
CA GLY A 49 -1.00 -7.39 -10.02
C GLY A 49 -0.84 -6.15 -9.14
N ALA A 50 0.37 -5.57 -9.04
CA ALA A 50 0.57 -4.31 -8.33
C ALA A 50 -0.14 -3.12 -9.01
N ALA A 51 -0.41 -3.19 -10.32
CA ALA A 51 -1.14 -2.17 -11.06
C ALA A 51 -2.68 -2.30 -10.90
N ASP A 52 -3.17 -2.44 -9.67
CA ASP A 52 -4.60 -2.56 -9.39
C ASP A 52 -5.33 -1.25 -9.76
N SER A 53 -6.38 -1.38 -10.57
CA SER A 53 -7.17 -0.25 -11.10
C SER A 53 -8.26 0.26 -10.15
N LYS A 54 -8.48 -0.41 -9.01
CA LYS A 54 -9.45 0.03 -8.01
C LYS A 54 -9.13 1.43 -7.46
N PRO A 55 -10.13 2.29 -7.21
CA PRO A 55 -9.91 3.67 -6.78
C PRO A 55 -9.11 3.87 -5.48
N ASP A 56 -9.12 2.87 -4.62
CA ASP A 56 -8.48 2.78 -3.32
C ASP A 56 -7.20 1.94 -3.34
N SER A 57 -6.71 1.54 -4.52
CA SER A 57 -5.44 0.83 -4.61
C SER A 57 -4.26 1.77 -4.33
N PHE A 58 -3.21 1.24 -3.69
CA PHE A 58 -1.96 1.97 -3.47
C PHE A 58 -1.33 2.47 -4.77
N TYR A 59 -1.51 1.73 -5.87
CA TYR A 59 -1.00 2.14 -7.18
C TYR A 59 -1.68 3.40 -7.71
N ARG A 60 -3.01 3.46 -7.66
CA ARG A 60 -3.76 4.67 -8.07
C ARG A 60 -3.58 5.82 -7.11
N GLU A 61 -3.43 5.54 -5.81
CA GLU A 61 -3.08 6.54 -4.81
C GLU A 61 -1.72 7.18 -5.12
N MET A 62 -0.69 6.38 -5.39
CA MET A 62 0.64 6.85 -5.77
C MET A 62 0.59 7.75 -7.02
N VAL A 63 -0.05 7.31 -8.10
CA VAL A 63 -0.16 8.11 -9.33
C VAL A 63 -0.88 9.43 -9.08
N ARG A 64 -1.98 9.42 -8.30
CA ARG A 64 -2.71 10.63 -7.92
C ARG A 64 -1.84 11.59 -7.09
N ALA A 65 -1.11 11.06 -6.11
CA ALA A 65 -0.24 11.84 -5.24
C ALA A 65 0.88 12.51 -6.05
N ILE A 66 1.53 11.77 -6.94
CA ILE A 66 2.58 12.31 -7.83
C ILE A 66 2.01 13.42 -8.72
N LYS A 67 0.85 13.20 -9.36
CA LYS A 67 0.21 14.22 -10.21
C LYS A 67 -0.14 15.51 -9.46
N ALA A 68 -0.44 15.42 -8.17
CA ALA A 68 -0.77 16.56 -7.33
C ALA A 68 0.46 17.35 -6.83
N THR A 69 1.67 16.83 -7.02
CA THR A 69 2.89 17.52 -6.57
C THR A 69 3.26 18.71 -7.48
N PRO A 70 3.91 19.76 -6.92
CA PRO A 70 4.40 20.87 -7.72
C PRO A 70 5.48 20.47 -8.73
N ALA A 71 5.65 21.30 -9.77
CA ALA A 71 6.77 21.17 -10.70
C ALA A 71 8.11 21.19 -9.96
N GLY A 72 8.99 20.22 -10.28
CA GLY A 72 10.29 20.06 -9.62
C GLY A 72 10.29 19.07 -8.45
N TYR A 73 9.17 18.42 -8.13
CA TYR A 73 9.14 17.31 -7.18
C TYR A 73 10.08 16.18 -7.61
N CYS A 74 10.84 15.65 -6.64
CA CYS A 74 11.71 14.50 -6.83
C CYS A 74 11.20 13.34 -5.95
N PRO A 75 10.88 12.16 -6.53
CA PRO A 75 10.47 11.00 -5.78
C PRO A 75 11.52 10.54 -4.74
N PRO A 76 11.12 9.82 -3.67
CA PRO A 76 12.05 9.35 -2.64
C PRO A 76 13.14 8.43 -3.20
N THR A 77 14.35 8.56 -2.66
CA THR A 77 15.47 7.65 -2.98
C THR A 77 15.35 6.35 -2.19
N LYS A 78 16.11 5.32 -2.59
CA LYS A 78 16.16 4.03 -1.89
C LYS A 78 16.44 4.17 -0.39
N TRP A 79 17.31 5.11 0.00
CA TRP A 79 17.67 5.36 1.40
C TRP A 79 16.51 5.92 2.22
N LYS A 80 15.70 6.78 1.60
CA LYS A 80 14.53 7.36 2.26
C LYS A 80 13.40 6.33 2.35
N LEU A 81 13.26 5.47 1.34
CA LEU A 81 12.31 4.35 1.34
C LEU A 81 12.65 3.30 2.40
N SER A 82 13.92 2.90 2.48
CA SER A 82 14.42 1.91 3.46
C SER A 82 14.75 2.51 4.82
N GLY A 83 14.30 3.73 5.10
CA GLY A 83 14.56 4.47 6.33
C GLY A 83 13.27 5.12 6.78
N SER A 84 13.28 6.43 7.04
CA SER A 84 12.17 7.15 7.69
C SER A 84 10.77 6.90 7.11
N LEU A 85 10.63 6.59 5.81
CA LEU A 85 9.30 6.34 5.23
C LEU A 85 8.72 4.99 5.65
N VAL A 86 9.54 3.96 5.84
CA VAL A 86 9.03 2.66 6.33
C VAL A 86 8.48 2.82 7.74
N ASP A 87 9.21 3.54 8.60
CA ASP A 87 8.80 3.83 9.97
C ASP A 87 7.49 4.62 10.00
N GLN A 88 7.37 5.67 9.18
CA GLN A 88 6.14 6.48 9.10
C GLN A 88 4.91 5.69 8.64
N VAL A 89 5.08 4.82 7.64
CA VAL A 89 3.99 3.97 7.14
C VAL A 89 3.62 2.92 8.18
N TYR A 90 4.62 2.30 8.82
CA TYR A 90 4.43 1.36 9.92
C TYR A 90 3.68 2.00 11.08
N ASP A 91 4.13 3.16 11.58
CA ASP A 91 3.47 3.87 12.68
C ASP A 91 2.01 4.23 12.36
N LYS A 92 1.72 4.55 11.09
CA LYS A 92 0.35 4.82 10.66
C LYS A 92 -0.50 3.56 10.67
N MET A 93 0.03 2.46 10.13
CA MET A 93 -0.61 1.15 10.18
C MET A 93 -0.86 0.72 11.63
N GLU A 94 0.13 0.90 12.50
CA GLU A 94 0.04 0.54 13.92
C GLU A 94 -1.05 1.35 14.64
N ARG A 95 -1.16 2.66 14.38
CA ARG A 95 -2.27 3.47 14.88
C ARG A 95 -3.64 2.98 14.36
N GLU A 96 -3.71 2.54 13.10
CA GLU A 96 -4.95 1.97 12.55
C GLU A 96 -5.29 0.63 13.20
N VAL A 97 -4.29 -0.18 13.53
CA VAL A 97 -4.44 -1.43 14.29
C VAL A 97 -4.95 -1.14 15.68
N GLN A 98 -4.32 -0.24 16.43
CA GLN A 98 -4.74 0.16 17.78
C GLN A 98 -6.17 0.72 17.81
N ARG A 99 -6.57 1.45 16.77
CA ARG A 99 -7.94 1.96 16.65
C ARG A 99 -9.00 0.86 16.52
N LYS A 100 -8.63 -0.34 16.06
CA LYS A 100 -9.56 -1.49 15.98
C LYS A 100 -10.03 -1.95 17.35
N ASP A 101 -9.24 -1.72 18.40
CA ASP A 101 -9.57 -2.01 19.77
C ASP A 101 -9.05 -0.89 20.68
N THR A 102 -9.72 0.25 20.59
CA THR A 102 -9.31 1.45 21.33
C THR A 102 -9.45 1.17 22.83
N GLU A 103 -8.36 1.36 23.58
CA GLU A 103 -8.28 1.12 25.03
C GLU A 103 -8.44 -0.34 25.48
N GLY A 104 -8.45 -1.31 24.55
CA GLY A 104 -8.59 -2.74 24.89
C GLY A 104 -10.01 -3.17 25.26
N GLU A 105 -11.02 -2.32 25.07
CA GLU A 105 -12.40 -2.60 25.49
C GLU A 105 -12.98 -3.88 24.87
N LEU A 106 -12.66 -4.16 23.60
CA LEU A 106 -13.16 -5.36 22.91
C LEU A 106 -12.41 -6.60 23.38
N SER A 107 -11.08 -6.55 23.45
CA SER A 107 -10.25 -7.68 23.91
C SER A 107 -10.53 -8.02 25.37
N ASP A 108 -10.71 -7.04 26.25
CA ASP A 108 -11.04 -7.27 27.66
C ASP A 108 -12.44 -7.88 27.84
N LYS A 109 -13.42 -7.39 27.07
CA LYS A 109 -14.81 -7.82 27.21
C LYS A 109 -15.12 -9.15 26.55
N TYR A 110 -14.52 -9.41 25.39
CA TYR A 110 -14.87 -10.55 24.54
C TYR A 110 -13.71 -11.53 24.32
N GLY A 111 -12.50 -11.18 24.74
CA GLY A 111 -11.29 -11.94 24.45
C GLY A 111 -10.79 -11.75 23.01
N VAL A 112 -9.66 -12.38 22.74
CA VAL A 112 -9.03 -12.44 21.42
C VAL A 112 -8.81 -13.89 21.02
N SER A 113 -8.95 -14.19 19.73
CA SER A 113 -8.54 -15.49 19.20
C SER A 113 -7.12 -15.39 18.67
N TYR A 114 -6.19 -16.07 19.33
CA TYR A 114 -4.82 -16.21 18.88
C TYR A 114 -4.71 -17.35 17.86
N THR A 115 -4.01 -17.11 16.76
CA THR A 115 -3.70 -18.12 15.76
C THR A 115 -2.22 -18.10 15.43
N SER A 116 -1.66 -19.29 15.23
CA SER A 116 -0.28 -19.46 14.81
C SER A 116 -0.17 -20.58 13.80
N ASP A 117 0.67 -20.36 12.79
CA ASP A 117 0.99 -21.33 11.76
C ASP A 117 2.50 -21.46 11.58
N GLY A 118 2.94 -22.68 11.28
CA GLY A 118 4.30 -22.95 10.84
C GLY A 118 4.37 -22.90 9.33
N TRP A 119 5.34 -22.16 8.81
CA TRP A 119 5.57 -22.00 7.38
C TRP A 119 7.05 -22.22 7.06
N ASP A 120 7.37 -22.64 5.84
CA ASP A 120 8.72 -22.56 5.30
C ASP A 120 8.63 -21.73 4.03
N SER A 121 9.36 -20.61 3.97
CA SER A 121 9.30 -19.68 2.83
C SER A 121 9.82 -20.34 1.54
N CYS A 122 9.62 -19.67 0.40
CA CYS A 122 10.10 -20.18 -0.90
C CYS A 122 11.64 -20.36 -0.96
N ASP A 123 12.38 -19.67 -0.10
CA ASP A 123 13.83 -19.80 0.09
C ASP A 123 14.22 -20.75 1.24
N ASN A 124 13.27 -21.56 1.73
CA ASN A 124 13.41 -22.51 2.84
C ASN A 124 13.78 -21.86 4.18
N LEU A 125 13.36 -20.61 4.42
CA LEU A 125 13.44 -19.99 5.73
C LEU A 125 12.30 -20.55 6.60
N PRO A 126 12.60 -21.28 7.68
CA PRO A 126 11.57 -21.84 8.53
C PRO A 126 11.01 -20.76 9.45
N LEU A 127 9.70 -20.52 9.34
CA LEU A 127 8.99 -19.47 10.06
C LEU A 127 7.92 -20.05 10.99
N VAL A 128 7.66 -19.29 12.05
CA VAL A 128 6.43 -19.39 12.86
C VAL A 128 5.75 -18.03 12.85
N ASN A 129 4.50 -18.01 12.42
CA ASN A 129 3.69 -16.83 12.29
C ASN A 129 2.71 -16.73 13.46
N SER A 130 2.39 -15.50 13.85
CA SER A 130 1.44 -15.20 14.89
C SER A 130 0.49 -14.10 14.43
N ALA A 131 -0.80 -14.31 14.64
CA ALA A 131 -1.85 -13.33 14.38
C ALA A 131 -2.95 -13.44 15.43
N TYR A 132 -3.74 -12.39 15.56
CA TYR A 132 -4.89 -12.36 16.44
C TYR A 132 -6.13 -11.83 15.72
N ILE A 133 -7.28 -12.32 16.17
CA ILE A 133 -8.59 -11.95 15.62
C ILE A 133 -9.43 -11.39 16.76
N LEU A 134 -9.85 -10.15 16.58
CA LEU A 134 -10.72 -9.42 17.50
C LEU A 134 -12.20 -9.76 17.28
N ALA A 135 -13.05 -9.52 18.29
CA ALA A 135 -14.48 -9.80 18.23
C ALA A 135 -15.24 -9.04 17.12
N ASN A 136 -14.67 -7.94 16.62
CA ASN A 136 -15.21 -7.18 15.48
C ASN A 136 -14.80 -7.76 14.11
N ASN A 137 -14.35 -9.02 14.06
CA ASN A 137 -13.79 -9.70 12.89
C ASN A 137 -12.58 -8.98 12.28
N SER A 138 -11.87 -8.16 13.06
CA SER A 138 -10.62 -7.58 12.61
C SER A 138 -9.48 -8.53 12.92
N GLY A 139 -8.93 -9.14 11.87
CA GLY A 139 -7.64 -9.82 11.93
C GLY A 139 -6.49 -8.81 11.97
N VAL A 140 -5.47 -9.12 12.75
CA VAL A 140 -4.20 -8.40 12.80
C VAL A 140 -3.08 -9.43 12.78
N TYR A 141 -2.15 -9.23 11.85
CA TYR A 141 -0.92 -10.00 11.80
C TYR A 141 0.07 -9.41 12.80
N GLN A 142 0.59 -10.21 13.74
CA GLN A 142 1.48 -9.74 14.79
C GLN A 142 2.94 -9.79 14.31
N ARG A 143 3.44 -10.98 14.01
CA ARG A 143 4.85 -11.17 13.61
C ARG A 143 5.12 -12.51 12.94
N SER A 144 6.26 -12.55 12.24
CA SER A 144 6.99 -13.76 11.82
C SER A 144 8.20 -13.96 12.72
N VAL A 145 8.50 -15.21 13.06
CA VAL A 145 9.72 -15.60 13.77
C VAL A 145 10.54 -16.49 12.87
N ASP A 146 11.79 -16.09 12.60
CA ASP A 146 12.78 -17.00 12.03
C ASP A 146 13.14 -18.08 13.05
N THR A 147 12.95 -19.33 12.66
CA THR A 147 13.20 -20.52 13.48
C THR A 147 14.41 -21.32 12.97
N SER A 148 15.23 -20.72 12.11
CA SER A 148 16.45 -21.32 11.61
C SER A 148 17.35 -21.79 12.75
N GLY A 149 17.80 -23.06 12.68
CA GLY A 149 18.61 -23.66 13.73
C GLY A 149 17.84 -24.15 14.96
N HIS A 150 16.51 -23.98 14.99
CA HIS A 150 15.65 -24.52 16.04
C HIS A 150 14.82 -25.69 15.53
N THR A 151 14.67 -26.72 16.37
CA THR A 151 13.60 -27.71 16.18
C THR A 151 12.28 -27.05 16.62
N LYS A 152 11.28 -27.02 15.75
CA LYS A 152 9.90 -26.55 16.04
C LYS A 152 9.18 -27.53 16.99
N SER A 153 9.76 -27.83 18.15
CA SER A 153 9.18 -28.71 19.17
C SER A 153 7.98 -28.05 19.84
N ALA A 154 7.15 -28.84 20.52
CA ALA A 154 6.00 -28.32 21.25
C ALA A 154 6.42 -27.28 22.30
N GLU A 155 7.55 -27.50 22.98
CA GLU A 155 8.10 -26.60 24.00
C GLU A 155 8.57 -25.28 23.39
N TYR A 156 9.28 -25.33 22.26
CA TYR A 156 9.77 -24.13 21.58
C TYR A 156 8.59 -23.30 21.04
N LEU A 157 7.62 -23.95 20.40
CA LEU A 157 6.42 -23.27 19.90
C LEU A 157 5.59 -22.68 21.06
N ALA A 158 5.40 -23.41 22.15
CA ALA A 158 4.71 -22.89 23.33
C ALA A 158 5.42 -21.66 23.92
N ALA A 159 6.75 -21.66 23.98
CA ALA A 159 7.51 -20.51 24.44
C ALA A 159 7.28 -19.27 23.56
N LEU A 160 7.24 -19.42 22.23
CA LEU A 160 6.91 -18.33 21.32
C LEU A 160 5.48 -17.82 21.52
N MET A 161 4.51 -18.73 21.64
CA MET A 161 3.10 -18.38 21.86
C MET A 161 2.87 -17.66 23.19
N ILE A 162 3.57 -18.07 24.25
CA ILE A 162 3.48 -17.41 25.57
C ILE A 162 3.94 -15.96 25.50
N VAL A 163 5.03 -15.68 24.77
CA VAL A 163 5.50 -14.31 24.54
C VAL A 163 4.42 -13.48 23.84
N ASP A 164 3.80 -14.02 22.79
CA ASP A 164 2.74 -13.32 22.04
C ASP A 164 1.50 -13.06 22.89
N ILE A 165 1.10 -14.04 23.70
CA ILE A 165 -0.05 -13.91 24.60
C ILE A 165 0.20 -12.84 25.66
N TYR A 166 1.42 -12.69 26.17
CA TYR A 166 1.74 -11.64 27.15
C TYR A 166 1.90 -10.25 26.53
N ASP A 167 2.23 -10.17 25.25
CA ASP A 167 2.30 -8.90 24.51
C ASP A 167 0.90 -8.35 24.18
N ILE A 168 -0.05 -9.24 23.84
CA ILE A 168 -1.40 -8.87 23.39
C ILE A 168 -2.44 -8.94 24.53
N GLY A 169 -2.32 -9.94 25.39
CA GLY A 169 -3.29 -10.24 26.44
C GLY A 169 -3.01 -9.46 27.74
N PRO A 170 -3.99 -9.40 28.65
CA PRO A 170 -3.80 -8.74 29.94
C PRO A 170 -2.66 -9.43 30.71
N THR A 171 -1.59 -8.68 30.98
CA THR A 171 -0.60 -9.06 31.98
C THR A 171 -1.31 -9.17 33.33
N LYS A 172 -1.29 -10.38 33.91
CA LYS A 172 -1.69 -10.57 35.30
C LYS A 172 -0.89 -9.69 36.24
#